data_AF-A0A7Y1VR84-F1
#
_entry.id   AF-A0A7Y1VR84-F1
#
_cell.length_a   1.000
_cell.length_b   1.000
_cell.length_c   1.000
_cell.angle_alpha   90.00
_cell.angle_beta   90.00
_cell.angle_gamma   90.00
#
_symmetry.space_group_name_H-M   'P 1'
#
loop_
_entity.id
_entity.type
_entity.pdbx_description
1 polymer ?
#
loop_
_entity_poly.entity_id
_entity_poly.type
_entity_poly.pdbx_seq_one_letter_code
_entity_poly.pdbx_strand_id
1 'polypeptide(L)'
;ADNSTCAISCTGHGEFFIRHAVAYDVAAQMKYGGKNLREAGDYTIHQTLVESGGTGGLISVDRNGNIHLPFNTEGMYRAFSKPGERMVKIYKDE
;
A
#
# COMPACT_ATOMS: atom_id res chain seq x y z
N ALA A 1 -5.30 -10.88 -2.58
CA ALA A 1 -3.96 -11.45 -2.36
C ALA A 1 -3.66 -12.42 -3.49
N ASP A 2 -2.45 -12.41 -4.03
CA ASP A 2 -1.99 -13.29 -5.11
C ASP A 2 -0.53 -13.70 -4.84
N ASN A 3 -0.24 -15.00 -4.83
CA ASN A 3 1.10 -15.55 -4.55
C ASN A 3 2.16 -15.10 -5.57
N SER A 4 1.75 -14.72 -6.78
CA SER A 4 2.67 -14.22 -7.80
C SER A 4 3.14 -12.78 -7.53
N THR A 5 2.42 -12.02 -6.70
CA THR A 5 2.67 -10.60 -6.44
C THR A 5 2.69 -10.30 -4.94
N CYS A 6 1.53 -9.92 -4.38
CA CYS A 6 1.40 -9.39 -3.03
C CYS A 6 0.03 -9.64 -2.38
N ALA A 7 -0.02 -9.44 -1.07
CA ALA A 7 -1.23 -9.30 -0.28
C ALA A 7 -1.35 -7.84 0.19
N ILE A 8 -2.54 -7.26 0.10
CA ILE A 8 -2.81 -5.85 0.40
C ILE A 8 -4.08 -5.76 1.25
N SER A 9 -4.06 -4.86 2.23
CA SER A 9 -5.24 -4.38 2.96
C SER A 9 -5.26 -2.86 2.96
N CYS A 10 -6.40 -2.27 2.65
CA CYS A 10 -6.56 -0.84 2.44
C CYS A 10 -7.39 -0.18 3.55
N THR A 11 -7.20 1.12 3.73
CA THR A 11 -8.03 1.99 4.58
C THR A 11 -8.07 3.41 4.00
N GLY A 12 -9.16 4.15 4.21
CA GLY A 12 -9.33 5.51 3.70
C GLY A 12 -10.73 5.78 3.15
N HIS A 13 -10.85 6.74 2.23
CA HIS A 13 -12.10 7.03 1.52
C HIS A 13 -12.51 5.88 0.58
N GLY A 14 -13.35 4.97 1.08
CA GLY A 14 -13.67 3.71 0.42
C GLY A 14 -14.15 3.84 -1.02
N GLU A 15 -14.89 4.90 -1.35
CA GLU A 15 -15.40 5.16 -2.70
C GLU A 15 -14.27 5.29 -3.73
N PHE A 16 -13.17 5.95 -3.38
CA PHE A 16 -12.00 6.06 -4.28
C PHE A 16 -11.22 4.75 -4.35
N PHE A 17 -11.09 4.03 -3.24
CA PHE A 17 -10.43 2.72 -3.24
C PHE A 17 -11.16 1.70 -4.12
N ILE A 18 -12.50 1.74 -4.15
CA ILE A 18 -13.33 0.91 -5.02
C ILE A 18 -13.20 1.37 -6.48
N ARG A 19 -13.36 2.66 -6.77
CA ARG A 19 -13.32 3.20 -8.15
C ARG A 19 -11.98 2.95 -8.85
N HIS A 20 -10.87 3.03 -8.11
CA HIS A 20 -9.53 2.81 -8.64
C HIS A 20 -9.02 1.38 -8.43
N ALA A 21 -9.84 0.49 -7.87
CA ALA A 21 -9.47 -0.89 -7.55
C ALA A 21 -8.08 -0.99 -6.87
N VAL A 22 -7.80 -0.11 -5.91
CA VAL A 22 -6.43 0.21 -5.42
C VAL A 22 -5.58 -1.02 -5.10
N ALA A 23 -6.14 -2.02 -4.41
CA ALA A 23 -5.40 -3.24 -4.09
C ALA A 23 -5.03 -4.05 -5.34
N TYR A 24 -5.92 -4.14 -6.31
CA TYR A 24 -5.65 -4.82 -7.57
C TYR A 24 -4.67 -4.01 -8.43
N ASP A 25 -4.79 -2.69 -8.45
CA ASP A 25 -3.91 -1.83 -9.25
C ASP A 25 -2.44 -1.95 -8.84
N VAL A 26 -2.13 -1.97 -7.53
CA VAL A 26 -0.76 -2.26 -7.04
C VAL A 26 -0.28 -3.63 -7.52
N ALA A 27 -1.12 -4.67 -7.40
CA ALA A 27 -0.77 -6.01 -7.87
C ALA A 27 -0.57 -6.07 -9.39
N ALA A 28 -1.37 -5.34 -10.16
CA ALA A 28 -1.28 -5.26 -11.61
C ALA A 28 -0.02 -4.51 -12.06
N GLN A 29 0.33 -3.41 -11.39
CA GLN A 29 1.59 -2.70 -11.62
C GLN A 29 2.82 -3.57 -11.36
N MET A 30 2.77 -4.44 -10.33
CA MET A 30 3.84 -5.42 -10.10
C MET A 30 3.85 -6.51 -11.19
N LYS A 31 2.68 -7.10 -11.48
CA LYS A 31 2.58 -8.25 -12.40
C LYS A 31 2.88 -7.90 -13.84
N TYR A 32 2.34 -6.78 -14.32
CA TYR A 32 2.37 -6.39 -15.72
C TYR A 32 3.32 -5.23 -15.97
N GLY A 33 3.47 -4.31 -15.01
CA GLY A 33 4.36 -3.16 -15.12
C GLY A 33 5.79 -3.42 -14.65
N GLY A 34 6.06 -4.59 -14.04
CA GLY A 34 7.39 -4.95 -13.53
C GLY A 34 7.88 -4.11 -12.35
N LYS A 35 7.01 -3.29 -11.76
CA LYS A 35 7.35 -2.47 -10.59
C LYS A 35 7.55 -3.35 -9.35
N ASN A 36 8.43 -2.94 -8.44
CA ASN A 36 8.48 -3.55 -7.11
C ASN A 36 7.34 -3.06 -6.22
N LEU A 37 7.14 -3.71 -5.05
CA LEU A 37 6.04 -3.40 -4.13
C LEU A 37 6.04 -1.93 -3.68
N ARG A 38 7.22 -1.36 -3.41
CA ARG A 38 7.35 0.03 -2.95
C ARG A 38 6.95 1.00 -4.04
N GLU A 39 7.48 0.83 -5.26
CA GLU A 39 7.17 1.67 -6.41
C GLU A 39 5.66 1.64 -6.76
N ALA A 40 5.06 0.45 -6.77
CA ALA A 40 3.64 0.28 -7.06
C ALA A 40 2.75 0.88 -5.96
N GLY A 41 3.09 0.62 -4.69
CA GLY A 41 2.35 1.16 -3.54
C GLY A 41 2.44 2.68 -3.45
N ASP A 42 3.64 3.25 -3.62
CA ASP A 42 3.87 4.69 -3.56
C ASP A 42 3.15 5.40 -4.71
N TYR A 43 3.24 4.89 -5.94
CA TYR A 43 2.54 5.47 -7.07
C TYR A 43 1.02 5.48 -6.85
N THR A 44 0.46 4.37 -6.38
CA THR A 44 -0.99 4.26 -6.19
C THR A 44 -1.51 5.20 -5.09
N ILE A 45 -0.80 5.29 -3.96
CA ILE A 45 -1.24 6.11 -2.81
C ILE A 45 -0.92 7.59 -2.99
N HIS A 46 0.25 7.92 -3.53
CA HIS A 46 0.73 9.31 -3.59
C HIS A 46 0.49 10.00 -4.93
N GLN A 47 0.13 9.27 -5.99
CA GLN A 47 -0.26 9.84 -7.28
C GLN A 47 -1.72 9.54 -7.58
N THR A 48 -2.08 8.30 -7.92
CA THR A 48 -3.43 7.93 -8.39
C THR A 48 -4.53 8.36 -7.42
N LEU A 49 -4.37 8.07 -6.13
CA LEU A 49 -5.37 8.41 -5.13
C LEU A 49 -5.45 9.92 -4.89
N VAL A 50 -4.31 10.62 -4.87
CA VAL A 50 -4.23 12.07 -4.66
C VAL A 50 -4.85 12.85 -5.80
N GLU A 51 -4.55 12.49 -7.05
CA GLU A 51 -5.12 13.10 -8.25
C GLU A 51 -6.65 12.93 -8.31
N SER A 52 -7.15 11.86 -7.69
CA SER A 52 -8.58 11.58 -7.59
C SER A 52 -9.27 12.32 -6.44
N GLY A 53 -8.51 13.01 -5.59
CA GLY A 53 -9.03 13.67 -4.37
C GLY A 53 -9.25 12.73 -3.19
N GLY A 54 -8.75 11.50 -3.26
CA GLY A 54 -8.86 10.48 -2.23
C GLY A 54 -7.73 10.55 -1.20
N THR A 55 -8.04 10.17 0.05
CA THR A 55 -7.03 9.97 1.08
C THR A 55 -7.17 8.59 1.71
N GLY A 56 -6.04 8.06 2.18
CA GLY A 56 -5.95 6.76 2.81
C GLY A 56 -4.53 6.18 2.78
N GLY A 57 -4.46 4.88 2.94
CA GLY A 57 -3.23 4.11 2.87
C GLY A 57 -3.49 2.63 2.73
N LEU A 58 -2.41 1.87 2.67
CA LEU A 58 -2.46 0.43 2.62
C LEU A 58 -1.32 -0.19 3.41
N ILE A 59 -1.53 -1.43 3.84
CA ILE A 59 -0.46 -2.31 4.30
C ILE A 59 -0.29 -3.43 3.28
N SER A 60 0.94 -3.83 3.02
CA SER A 60 1.23 -4.80 1.99
C SER A 60 2.45 -5.66 2.29
N VAL A 61 2.42 -6.89 1.79
CA VAL A 61 3.54 -7.83 1.80
C VAL A 61 3.64 -8.53 0.45
N ASP A 62 4.84 -8.60 -0.13
CA ASP A 62 5.09 -9.34 -1.37
C ASP A 62 5.54 -10.79 -1.13
N ARG A 63 5.64 -11.57 -2.21
CA ARG A 63 6.08 -12.98 -2.18
C ARG A 63 7.49 -13.21 -1.61
N ASN A 64 8.31 -12.17 -1.52
CA ASN A 64 9.67 -12.24 -0.98
C ASN A 64 9.72 -11.78 0.49
N GLY A 65 8.58 -11.43 1.09
CA GLY A 65 8.49 -10.93 2.45
C GLY A 65 8.85 -9.45 2.59
N ASN A 66 8.95 -8.70 1.49
CA ASN A 66 9.08 -7.24 1.56
C ASN A 66 7.76 -6.65 2.04
N ILE A 67 7.85 -5.68 2.94
CA ILE A 67 6.69 -5.02 3.55
C ILE A 67 6.71 -3.54 3.17
N HIS A 68 5.55 -3.01 2.78
CA HIS A 68 5.38 -1.58 2.50
C HIS A 68 4.05 -1.08 3.03
N LEU A 69 4.06 0.09 3.68
CA LEU A 69 2.88 0.66 4.37
C LEU A 69 2.64 2.15 4.00
N PRO A 70 2.45 2.49 2.71
CA PRO A 70 2.28 3.87 2.26
C PRO A 70 0.92 4.45 2.66
N PHE A 71 0.88 5.74 2.98
CA PHE A 71 -0.34 6.48 3.30
C PHE A 71 -0.17 7.97 3.01
N ASN A 72 -1.25 8.63 2.59
CA ASN A 72 -1.27 10.07 2.29
C ASN A 72 -2.11 10.89 3.31
N THR A 73 -2.67 10.24 4.32
CA THR A 73 -3.30 10.90 5.48
C THR A 73 -2.27 11.50 6.45
N GLU A 74 -2.74 12.28 7.42
CA GLU A 74 -1.90 12.81 8.51
C GLU A 74 -1.23 11.67 9.31
N GLY A 75 -2.00 10.62 9.59
CA GLY A 75 -1.51 9.41 10.24
C GLY A 75 -2.22 8.15 9.74
N MET A 76 -1.56 7.01 9.95
CA MET A 76 -2.11 5.67 9.77
C MET A 76 -1.54 4.77 10.85
N TYR A 77 -2.38 4.39 11.81
CA TYR A 77 -2.05 3.38 12.83
C TYR A 77 -1.65 2.09 12.12
N ARG A 78 -0.39 1.72 12.23
CA ARG A 78 0.18 0.60 11.48
C ARG A 78 1.30 -0.06 12.26
N ALA A 79 1.47 -1.35 11.99
CA ALA A 79 2.54 -2.13 12.55
C ALA A 79 2.92 -3.27 11.59
N PHE A 80 4.13 -3.79 11.74
CA PHE A 80 4.48 -5.09 11.19
C PHE A 80 5.44 -5.83 12.13
N SER A 81 5.52 -7.14 11.93
CA SER A 81 6.46 -8.01 12.61
C SER A 81 6.96 -9.08 11.64
N LYS A 82 8.28 -9.20 11.52
CA LYS A 82 8.98 -10.29 10.82
C LYS A 82 10.18 -10.73 11.67
N PRO A 83 10.84 -11.86 11.37
CA PRO A 83 11.99 -12.31 12.16
C PRO A 83 13.04 -11.20 12.32
N GLY A 84 13.39 -10.87 13.57
CA GLY A 84 14.39 -9.84 13.90
C GLY A 84 13.95 -8.39 13.71
N GLU A 85 12.75 -8.09 13.21
CA GLU A 85 12.32 -6.72 12.91
C GLU A 85 10.85 -6.50 13.23
N ARG A 86 10.55 -5.43 13.97
CA ARG A 86 9.18 -5.02 14.32
C ARG A 86 9.10 -3.51 14.28
N MET A 87 7.93 -3.01 13.93
CA MET A 87 7.65 -1.58 13.90
C MET A 87 6.20 -1.34 14.30
N VAL A 88 5.97 -0.28 15.06
CA VAL A 88 4.65 0.31 15.34
C VAL A 88 4.78 1.81 15.15
N LYS A 89 3.94 2.41 14.30
CA LYS A 89 3.97 3.85 13.98
C LYS A 89 2.55 4.36 13.76
N ILE A 90 2.36 5.66 13.98
CA ILE A 90 1.10 6.37 13.69
C ILE A 90 1.36 7.42 12.62
N TYR A 91 2.26 8.37 12.89
CA TYR A 91 2.58 9.46 11.99
C TYR A 91 3.71 9.10 11.01
N LYS A 92 4.09 10.04 10.14
CA LYS A 92 5.18 9.87 9.16
C LYS A 92 6.57 10.06 9.79
N ASP A 93 6.67 11.04 10.68
CA ASP A 93 7.94 11.51 11.25
C ASP A 93 8.35 10.79 12.55
N GLU A 94 7.54 9.83 13.01
CA GLU A 94 7.86 8.86 14.06
C GLU A 94 8.20 7.51 13.45
#